data_AF-A0A377NDM8-F1
#
_entry.id   AF-A0A377NDM8-F1
#
_cell.length_a   1.000
_cell.length_b   1.000
_cell.length_c   1.000
_cell.angle_alpha   90.00
_cell.angle_beta   90.00
_cell.angle_gamma   90.00
#
_symmetry.space_group_name_H-M   'P 1'
#
loop_
_entity.id
_entity.type
_entity.pdbx_description
1 polymer ?
#
loop_
_entity_poly.entity_id
_entity_poly.type
_entity_poly.pdbx_seq_one_letter_code
_entity_poly.pdbx_strand_id
1 'polypeptide(L)'
;MVGAGVSTIESVPAAIAMVELAEGCPNRCAVLCANLGGDTDTIGAMATAICGALQGIDAFDAQYLTELKRVNPLDMTTYSSAFLRFRLRAEEAS
;
A
#
# COMPACT_ATOMS: atom_id res chain seq x y z
N MET A 1 -14.07 -16.67 13.40
CA MET A 1 -13.02 -15.81 12.83
C MET A 1 -12.81 -16.29 11.41
N VAL A 2 -13.42 -15.63 10.42
CA VAL A 2 -13.42 -16.03 9.01
C VAL A 2 -12.90 -14.83 8.22
N GLY A 3 -11.85 -15.00 7.41
CA GLY A 3 -11.33 -13.96 6.52
C GLY A 3 -10.04 -13.23 6.96
N ALA A 4 -9.35 -13.70 7.99
CA ALA A 4 -8.08 -13.12 8.47
C ALA A 4 -6.98 -14.18 8.64
N GLY A 5 -7.09 -15.30 7.93
CA GLY A 5 -6.06 -16.33 7.88
C GLY A 5 -4.94 -15.96 6.90
N VAL A 6 -3.73 -16.44 7.17
CA VAL A 6 -2.49 -16.26 6.36
C VAL A 6 -2.57 -16.98 4.98
N SER A 7 -3.75 -17.44 4.58
CA SER A 7 -3.98 -18.04 3.26
C SER A 7 -4.21 -16.92 2.25
N THR A 8 -3.43 -16.88 1.18
CA THR A 8 -3.51 -15.87 0.08
C THR A 8 -4.92 -15.73 -0.52
N ILE A 9 -5.77 -16.76 -0.38
CA ILE A 9 -7.17 -16.78 -0.82
C ILE A 9 -8.01 -15.71 -0.08
N GLU A 10 -7.62 -15.30 1.13
CA GLU A 10 -8.34 -14.31 1.93
C GLU A 10 -7.71 -12.90 1.82
N SER A 11 -6.38 -12.78 1.77
CA SER A 11 -5.70 -11.47 1.89
C SER A 11 -5.91 -10.54 0.68
N VAL A 12 -5.95 -11.05 -0.56
CA VAL A 12 -6.14 -10.19 -1.76
C VAL A 12 -7.56 -9.61 -1.83
N PRO A 13 -8.64 -10.42 -1.74
CA PRO A 13 -10.00 -9.86 -1.67
C PRO A 13 -10.21 -8.94 -0.48
N ALA A 14 -9.63 -9.27 0.68
CA ALA A 14 -9.66 -8.40 1.85
C ALA A 14 -9.02 -7.05 1.54
N ALA A 15 -7.82 -7.00 0.95
CA ALA A 15 -7.17 -5.75 0.61
C ALA A 15 -8.01 -4.88 -0.34
N ILE A 16 -8.66 -5.46 -1.35
CA ILE A 16 -9.56 -4.73 -2.25
C ILE A 16 -10.76 -4.17 -1.47
N ALA A 17 -11.36 -4.96 -0.58
CA ALA A 17 -12.45 -4.49 0.27
C ALA A 17 -12.00 -3.35 1.21
N MET A 18 -10.76 -3.38 1.69
CA MET A 18 -10.20 -2.31 2.53
C MET A 18 -9.97 -1.01 1.74
N VAL A 19 -9.61 -1.08 0.45
CA VAL A 19 -9.50 0.09 -0.43
C VAL A 19 -10.87 0.77 -0.59
N GLU A 20 -11.92 -0.03 -0.85
CA GLU A 20 -13.29 0.45 -0.99
C GLU A 20 -13.79 1.06 0.32
N LEU A 21 -13.60 0.35 1.45
CA LEU A 21 -14.00 0.83 2.77
C LEU A 21 -13.26 2.11 3.17
N ALA A 22 -12.03 2.30 2.70
CA ALA A 22 -11.26 3.52 2.92
C ALA A 22 -11.59 4.65 1.94
N GLU A 23 -12.46 4.41 0.95
CA GLU A 23 -12.76 5.34 -0.15
C GLU A 23 -11.50 5.78 -0.89
N GLY A 24 -10.54 4.87 -1.06
CA GLY A 24 -9.27 5.14 -1.71
C GLY A 24 -8.29 6.00 -0.89
N CYS A 25 -8.65 6.49 0.30
CA CYS A 25 -7.76 7.29 1.15
C CYS A 25 -6.70 6.42 1.83
N PRO A 26 -5.39 6.62 1.55
CA PRO A 26 -4.33 5.75 2.08
C PRO A 26 -4.20 5.80 3.59
N ASN A 27 -4.37 6.96 4.23
CA ASN A 27 -4.25 7.10 5.69
C ASN A 27 -5.38 6.38 6.42
N ARG A 28 -6.62 6.55 5.91
CA ARG A 28 -7.78 5.82 6.45
C ARG A 28 -7.62 4.33 6.23
N CYS A 29 -7.16 3.91 5.06
CA CYS A 29 -6.91 2.51 4.75
C CYS A 29 -5.89 1.88 5.70
N ALA A 30 -4.77 2.56 5.96
CA ALA A 30 -3.75 2.10 6.90
C ALA A 30 -4.33 1.87 8.30
N VAL A 31 -5.11 2.82 8.82
CA VAL A 31 -5.76 2.71 10.14
C VAL A 31 -6.76 1.56 10.16
N LEU A 32 -7.60 1.42 9.13
CA LEU A 32 -8.58 0.33 9.07
C LEU A 32 -7.89 -1.05 9.01
N CYS A 33 -6.85 -1.20 8.19
CA CYS A 33 -6.09 -2.45 8.09
C CYS A 33 -5.39 -2.81 9.40
N ALA A 34 -4.79 -1.84 10.10
CA ALA A 34 -4.17 -2.08 11.40
C ALA A 34 -5.17 -2.59 12.47
N ASN A 35 -6.46 -2.26 12.32
CA ASN A 35 -7.54 -2.68 13.21
C ASN A 35 -8.32 -3.92 12.73
N LEU A 36 -7.98 -4.49 11.57
CA LEU A 36 -8.71 -5.61 10.96
C LEU A 36 -8.54 -6.92 11.74
N GLY A 37 -7.38 -7.11 12.40
CA GLY A 37 -6.98 -8.36 13.04
C GLY A 37 -6.45 -9.40 12.03
N GLY A 38 -5.65 -10.36 12.50
CA GLY A 38 -4.99 -11.36 11.64
C GLY A 38 -3.84 -10.79 10.81
N ASP A 39 -3.83 -11.04 9.50
CA ASP A 39 -2.79 -10.68 8.52
C ASP A 39 -2.83 -9.19 8.11
N THR A 40 -2.76 -8.30 9.10
CA THR A 40 -2.94 -6.85 8.93
C THR A 40 -1.84 -6.18 8.12
N ASP A 41 -0.61 -6.70 8.17
CA ASP A 41 0.55 -6.16 7.47
C ASP A 41 0.49 -6.47 5.98
N THR A 42 0.20 -7.71 5.59
CA THR A 42 0.07 -8.07 4.17
C THR A 42 -1.13 -7.38 3.53
N ILE A 43 -2.30 -7.40 4.20
CA ILE A 43 -3.51 -6.73 3.71
C ILE A 43 -3.29 -5.22 3.66
N GLY A 44 -2.71 -4.64 4.71
CA GLY A 44 -2.39 -3.22 4.80
C GLY A 44 -1.42 -2.76 3.72
N ALA A 45 -0.35 -3.51 3.46
CA ALA A 45 0.62 -3.20 2.41
C ALA A 45 -0.04 -3.18 1.02
N MET A 46 -0.83 -4.20 0.68
CA MET A 46 -1.54 -4.25 -0.61
C MET A 46 -2.56 -3.12 -0.74
N ALA A 47 -3.41 -2.93 0.26
CA ALA A 47 -4.50 -1.97 0.21
C ALA A 47 -3.97 -0.52 0.17
N THR A 48 -3.00 -0.18 1.01
CA THR A 48 -2.40 1.17 1.01
C THR A 48 -1.58 1.44 -0.25
N ALA A 49 -0.94 0.43 -0.84
CA ALA A 49 -0.28 0.58 -2.14
C ALA A 49 -1.28 0.91 -3.26
N ILE A 50 -2.44 0.25 -3.28
CA ILE A 50 -3.52 0.57 -4.23
C ILE A 50 -4.04 1.99 -4.00
N CYS A 51 -4.35 2.38 -2.75
CA CYS A 51 -4.75 3.75 -2.42
C CYS A 51 -3.71 4.79 -2.87
N GLY A 52 -2.42 4.52 -2.64
CA GLY A 52 -1.33 5.39 -3.07
C GLY A 52 -1.20 5.49 -4.59
N ALA A 53 -1.44 4.41 -5.33
CA ALA A 53 -1.48 4.44 -6.79
C ALA A 53 -2.66 5.28 -7.33
N LEU A 54 -3.80 5.29 -6.62
CA LEU A 54 -4.99 6.06 -7.01
C LEU A 54 -4.87 7.54 -6.66
N GLN A 55 -4.33 7.87 -5.48
CA GLN A 55 -4.36 9.24 -4.93
C GLN A 55 -3.01 9.98 -5.05
N GLY A 56 -1.92 9.27 -5.35
CA GLY A 56 -0.57 9.82 -5.37
C GLY A 56 0.08 9.86 -3.97
N ILE A 57 1.39 10.15 -3.96
CA ILE A 57 2.20 10.14 -2.73
C ILE A 57 1.83 11.26 -1.75
N ASP A 58 1.37 12.40 -2.26
CA ASP A 58 1.01 13.57 -1.44
C ASP A 58 -0.28 13.36 -0.63
N ALA A 59 -1.02 12.27 -0.90
CA ALA A 59 -2.19 11.89 -0.13
C ALA A 59 -1.85 11.21 1.20
N PHE A 60 -0.61 10.74 1.40
CA PHE A 60 -0.17 10.16 2.65
C PHE A 60 0.15 11.24 3.69
N ASP A 61 -0.15 10.97 4.95
CA ASP A 61 0.26 11.82 6.05
C ASP A 61 1.78 11.91 6.11
N ALA A 62 2.31 13.13 6.04
CA ALA A 62 3.73 13.40 6.05
C ALA A 62 4.42 12.86 7.32
N GLN A 63 3.72 12.79 8.45
CA GLN A 63 4.24 12.21 9.70
C GLN A 63 4.43 10.70 9.55
N TYR A 64 3.49 9.99 8.92
CA TYR A 64 3.61 8.56 8.64
C TYR A 64 4.77 8.27 7.68
N LEU A 65 4.91 9.06 6.61
CA LEU A 65 6.04 8.92 5.70
C LEU A 65 7.38 9.19 6.38
N THR A 66 7.44 10.21 7.25
CA THR A 66 8.65 10.55 8.01
C THR A 66 9.03 9.42 8.95
N GLU A 67 8.06 8.88 9.69
CA GLU A 67 8.29 7.76 10.60
C GLU A 67 8.73 6.51 9.85
N LEU A 68 8.07 6.18 8.73
CA LEU A 68 8.44 5.04 7.90
C LEU A 68 9.89 5.15 7.41
N LYS A 69 10.31 6.33 6.94
CA LYS A 69 11.70 6.60 6.53
C LYS A 69 12.70 6.52 7.69
N ARG A 70 12.28 6.90 8.90
CA ARG A 70 13.13 6.87 10.10
C ARG A 70 13.39 5.43 10.56
N VAL A 71 12.40 4.56 10.47
CA VAL A 71 12.49 3.17 10.98
C VAL A 71 12.91 2.16 9.90
N ASN A 72 12.79 2.51 8.62
CA ASN A 72 13.16 1.64 7.51
C ASN A 72 14.52 2.07 6.93
N PRO A 73 15.54 1.19 6.91
CA PRO A 73 16.83 1.51 6.29
C PRO A 73 16.78 1.62 4.76
N LEU A 74 15.68 1.20 4.13
CA LEU A 74 15.52 1.26 2.68
C LEU A 74 14.99 2.61 2.21
N ASP A 75 15.68 3.21 1.24
CA ASP A 75 15.16 4.37 0.51
C ASP A 75 14.20 3.94 -0.60
N MET A 76 12.91 3.93 -0.27
CA MET A 76 11.83 3.59 -1.21
C MET A 76 11.79 4.53 -2.43
N THR A 77 12.22 5.79 -2.29
CA THR A 77 12.22 6.76 -3.40
C THR A 77 13.23 6.39 -4.48
N THR A 78 14.37 5.83 -4.09
CA THR A 78 15.37 5.31 -5.03
C THR A 78 14.77 4.18 -5.89
N TYR A 79 14.08 3.23 -5.27
CA TYR A 79 13.48 2.10 -5.98
C TYR A 79 12.29 2.51 -6.86
N SER A 80 11.38 3.35 -6.36
CA SER A 80 10.23 3.80 -7.14
C SER A 80 10.66 4.60 -8.37
N SER A 81 11.70 5.43 -8.25
CA SER A 81 12.28 6.17 -9.38
C SER A 81 12.88 5.23 -10.43
N ALA A 82 13.57 4.16 -10.00
CA ALA A 82 14.10 3.15 -10.92
C ALA A 82 12.98 2.39 -11.65
N PHE A 83 11.90 2.01 -10.96
CA PHE A 83 10.75 1.36 -11.58
C PHE A 83 10.04 2.26 -12.60
N LEU A 84 9.87 3.55 -12.29
CA LEU A 84 9.31 4.52 -13.22
C LEU A 84 10.18 4.63 -14.48
N ARG A 85 11.51 4.72 -14.32
CA ARG A 85 12.44 4.72 -15.45
C ARG A 85 12.30 3.46 -16.31
N PHE A 86 12.15 2.29 -15.71
CA PHE A 86 11.96 1.04 -16.47
C PHE A 86 10.63 1.02 -17.21
N ARG A 87 9.55 1.51 -16.60
CA ARG A 87 8.24 1.65 -17.25
C ARG A 87 8.33 2.55 -18.49
N LEU A 88 8.92 3.74 -18.37
CA LEU A 88 9.02 4.70 -19.47
C LEU A 88 9.79 4.13 -20.68
N ARG A 89 10.91 3.44 -20.43
CA ARG A 89 11.66 2.78 -21.52
C ARG A 89 10.87 1.67 -22.22
N ALA A 90 10.00 0.96 -21.50
CA ALA A 90 9.18 -0.10 -22.08
C ALA A 90 8.08 0.48 -22.98
N GLU A 91 7.53 1.63 -22.60
CA GLU A 91 6.54 2.37 -23.40
C GLU A 91 7.17 2.98 -24.66
N GLU A 92 8.40 3.50 -24.57
CA GLU A 92 9.16 4.00 -25.74
C GLU A 92 9.52 2.89 -26.75
N ALA A 93 9.56 1.64 -26.31
CA ALA A 93 9.93 0.48 -27.12
C ALA A 93 8.72 -0.28 -27.71
N SER A 94 7.49 0.14 -27.39
CA SER A 94 6.22 -0.45 -27.86
C SER A 94 5.62 0.38 -29.00
#